data_AF-A0A8J3PUC1-F1
#
_entry.id   AF-A0A8J3PUC1-F1
#
_cell.length_a   1.000
_cell.length_b   1.000
_cell.length_c   1.000
_cell.angle_alpha   90.00
_cell.angle_beta   90.00
_cell.angle_gamma   90.00
#
_symmetry.space_group_name_H-M   'P 1'
#
loop_
_entity.id
_entity.type
_entity.pdbx_description
1 polymer ?
#
loop_
_entity_poly.entity_id
_entity_poly.type
_entity_poly.pdbx_seq_one_letter_code
_entity_poly.pdbx_strand_id
1 'polypeptide(L)'
;MRSLVWMEDVGAEHAEVDFDGPPRGCDDDLDGALDCDLGRSPLTDPTPVLRRGLLDGGGRVAPIMARVRVPHPQVIRHPRWYTHLDQGSVRYESAGFAAGLPYDADGLVIDYPGAARAVR
;
A
#
# COMPACT_ATOMS: atom_id res chain seq x y z
N MET A 1 -11.94 19.49 -10.59
CA MET A 1 -10.63 19.94 -10.05
C MET A 1 -10.22 18.88 -9.06
N ARG A 2 -9.14 18.13 -9.33
CA ARG A 2 -8.71 16.98 -8.52
C ARG A 2 -7.83 17.48 -7.39
N SER A 3 -8.31 17.30 -6.16
CA SER A 3 -7.54 17.62 -4.95
C SER A 3 -6.41 16.60 -4.82
N LEU A 4 -5.17 17.07 -4.68
CA LEU A 4 -4.06 16.18 -4.35
C LEU A 4 -4.19 15.83 -2.87
N VAL A 5 -4.47 14.56 -2.56
CA VAL A 5 -4.42 14.06 -1.18
C VAL A 5 -2.96 13.77 -0.87
N TRP A 6 -2.38 14.52 0.07
CA TRP A 6 -1.07 14.19 0.63
C TRP A 6 -1.26 13.23 1.79
N MET A 7 -0.28 12.34 2.02
CA MET A 7 -0.32 11.40 3.14
C MET A 7 0.82 11.75 4.09
N GLU A 8 0.49 11.99 5.35
CA GLU A 8 1.48 12.16 6.41
C GLU A 8 1.78 10.79 7.04
N ASP A 9 3.08 10.44 7.16
CA ASP A 9 3.52 9.26 7.93
C ASP A 9 3.37 9.57 9.42
N VAL A 10 2.50 8.83 10.10
CA VAL A 10 2.18 9.09 11.51
C VAL A 10 3.29 8.48 12.37
N GLY A 11 4.19 9.34 12.87
CA GLY A 11 5.25 8.95 13.80
C GLY A 11 6.65 8.82 13.20
N ALA A 12 6.90 9.40 12.02
CA ALA A 12 8.25 9.48 11.47
C ALA A 12 9.07 10.58 12.15
N GLU A 13 10.22 10.20 12.74
CA GLU A 13 11.27 11.15 13.11
C GLU A 13 12.15 11.41 11.86
N HIS A 14 12.48 12.67 11.58
CA HIS A 14 13.42 13.01 10.51
C HIS A 14 14.82 12.54 10.88
N ALA A 15 15.38 11.62 10.09
CA ALA A 15 16.75 11.13 10.22
C ALA A 15 17.53 11.36 8.91
N GLU A 16 18.81 11.69 9.02
CA GLU A 16 19.72 11.59 7.88
C GLU A 16 19.83 10.13 7.45
N VAL A 17 19.67 9.90 6.15
CA VAL A 17 19.70 8.56 5.58
C VAL A 17 21.04 8.35 4.90
N ASP A 18 21.78 7.35 5.36
CA ASP A 18 22.93 6.84 4.62
C ASP A 18 22.45 6.05 3.40
N PHE A 19 22.81 6.51 2.20
CA PHE A 19 22.43 5.88 0.94
C PHE A 19 23.40 4.78 0.49
N ASP A 20 24.51 4.55 1.19
CA ASP A 20 25.50 3.49 0.92
C ASP A 20 25.10 2.12 1.53
N GLY A 21 23.82 1.94 1.85
CA GLY A 21 23.30 0.72 2.46
C GLY A 21 23.14 -0.48 1.49
N PRO A 22 22.32 -1.49 1.86
CA PRO A 22 22.28 -2.79 1.19
C PRO A 22 21.96 -2.73 -0.32
N PRO A 23 22.23 -3.83 -1.06
CA PRO A 23 22.06 -3.88 -2.51
C PRO A 23 20.69 -3.40 -2.98
N ARG A 24 20.71 -2.64 -4.08
CA ARG A 24 19.52 -2.21 -4.83
C ARG A 24 19.13 -3.31 -5.82
N GLY A 25 17.87 -3.34 -6.23
CA GLY A 25 17.38 -4.29 -7.24
C GLY A 25 16.48 -5.37 -6.64
N CYS A 26 16.32 -6.49 -7.34
CA CYS A 26 15.39 -7.55 -6.98
C CYS A 26 16.08 -8.91 -7.09
N ASP A 27 16.09 -9.64 -5.97
CA ASP A 27 16.59 -11.03 -5.92
C ASP A 27 15.42 -12.05 -5.92
N ASP A 28 14.18 -11.56 -5.78
CA ASP A 28 12.97 -12.37 -5.73
C ASP A 28 12.38 -12.62 -7.13
N ASP A 29 11.73 -13.77 -7.29
CA ASP A 29 10.82 -13.99 -8.41
C ASP A 29 9.54 -13.16 -8.22
N LEU A 30 9.29 -12.24 -9.16
CA LEU A 30 8.13 -11.35 -9.18
C LEU A 30 6.99 -11.86 -10.07
N ASP A 31 7.03 -13.10 -10.54
CA ASP A 31 5.97 -13.66 -11.37
C ASP A 31 4.60 -13.51 -10.69
N GLY A 32 3.66 -12.92 -11.43
CA GLY A 32 2.30 -12.61 -10.97
C GLY A 32 2.16 -11.29 -10.18
N ALA A 33 3.24 -10.55 -9.92
CA ALA A 33 3.17 -9.23 -9.32
C ALA A 33 2.80 -8.17 -10.37
N LEU A 34 1.50 -7.88 -10.47
CA LEU A 34 0.97 -6.90 -11.43
C LEU A 34 1.00 -5.45 -10.93
N ASP A 35 1.17 -5.29 -9.62
CA ASP A 35 1.01 -4.03 -8.92
C ASP A 35 2.27 -3.79 -8.05
N CYS A 36 2.70 -2.54 -7.85
CA CYS A 36 3.85 -2.18 -7.00
C CYS A 36 3.42 -1.59 -5.64
N ASP A 37 4.30 -1.71 -4.64
CA ASP A 37 4.09 -1.18 -3.29
C ASP A 37 5.31 -0.34 -2.90
N LEU A 38 5.12 0.93 -2.56
CA LEU A 38 6.18 1.77 -2.02
C LEU A 38 6.17 1.71 -0.49
N GLY A 39 7.23 1.17 0.10
CA GLY A 39 7.37 1.11 1.55
C GLY A 39 7.16 2.48 2.20
N ARG A 40 6.47 2.50 3.34
CA ARG A 40 6.09 3.72 4.08
C ARG A 40 5.13 4.66 3.31
N SER A 41 4.49 4.19 2.23
CA SER A 41 3.52 5.00 1.49
C SER A 41 2.31 4.16 1.07
N PRO A 42 1.10 4.48 1.53
CA PRO A 42 -0.09 3.77 1.09
C PRO A 42 -0.56 4.18 -0.31
N LEU A 43 0.10 5.13 -0.97
CA LEU A 43 -0.35 5.68 -2.25
C LEU A 43 -0.55 4.61 -3.34
N THR A 44 0.24 3.53 -3.28
CA THR A 44 0.24 2.46 -4.28
C THR A 44 -0.59 1.25 -3.87
N ASP A 45 -0.92 1.10 -2.58
CA ASP A 45 -1.73 0.00 -2.05
C ASP A 45 -3.13 -0.14 -2.68
N PRO A 46 -3.82 0.95 -3.09
CA PRO A 46 -5.11 0.86 -3.77
C PRO A 46 -5.12 0.11 -5.11
N THR A 47 -3.99 0.00 -5.83
CA THR A 47 -4.01 -0.51 -7.21
C THR A 47 -4.72 -1.87 -7.40
N PRO A 48 -4.42 -2.94 -6.63
CA PRO A 48 -5.17 -4.20 -6.75
C PRO A 48 -6.63 -4.09 -6.31
N VAL A 49 -6.95 -3.18 -5.37
CA VAL A 49 -8.30 -2.95 -4.85
C VAL A 49 -9.18 -2.36 -5.96
N LEU A 50 -8.68 -1.33 -6.64
CA LEU A 50 -9.34 -0.67 -7.76
C LEU A 50 -9.46 -1.60 -8.98
N ARG A 51 -8.36 -2.27 -9.34
CA ARG A 51 -8.33 -3.21 -10.48
C ARG A 51 -9.33 -4.36 -10.34
N ARG A 52 -9.67 -4.73 -9.10
CA ARG A 52 -10.59 -5.84 -8.79
C ARG A 52 -11.99 -5.37 -8.38
N GLY A 53 -12.27 -4.06 -8.45
CA GLY A 53 -13.58 -3.50 -8.14
C GLY A 53 -14.04 -3.74 -6.70
N LEU A 54 -13.10 -3.82 -5.74
CA LEU A 54 -13.43 -4.19 -4.36
C LEU A 54 -14.16 -3.07 -3.61
N LEU A 55 -14.13 -1.83 -4.08
CA LEU A 55 -14.83 -0.73 -3.42
C LEU A 55 -16.36 -0.82 -3.59
N ASP A 56 -16.85 -1.59 -4.56
CA ASP A 56 -18.26 -1.63 -4.97
C ASP A 56 -18.91 -3.01 -4.80
N GLY A 57 -18.34 -3.90 -3.95
CA GLY A 57 -18.91 -5.23 -3.69
C GLY A 57 -18.11 -6.41 -4.24
N GLY A 58 -16.82 -6.23 -4.55
CA GLY A 58 -15.93 -7.33 -4.91
C GLY A 58 -15.71 -8.34 -3.76
N GLY A 59 -15.18 -9.52 -4.05
CA GLY A 59 -14.94 -10.56 -3.03
C GLY A 59 -13.61 -10.37 -2.26
N ARG A 60 -12.92 -11.48 -2.00
CA ARG A 60 -11.54 -11.50 -1.50
C ARG A 60 -10.56 -11.70 -2.66
N VAL A 61 -9.43 -11.00 -2.61
CA VAL A 61 -8.31 -11.19 -3.53
C VAL A 61 -7.01 -11.32 -2.77
N ALA A 62 -6.04 -12.02 -3.36
CA ALA A 62 -4.73 -12.26 -2.79
C ALA A 62 -3.62 -11.81 -3.76
N PRO A 63 -3.48 -10.49 -4.03
CA PRO A 63 -2.46 -10.01 -4.94
C PRO A 63 -1.07 -10.20 -4.34
N ILE A 64 -0.11 -10.32 -5.25
CA ILE A 64 1.32 -10.26 -4.95
C ILE A 64 1.80 -8.93 -5.47
N MET A 65 2.56 -8.20 -4.65
CA MET A 65 3.03 -6.88 -5.02
C MET A 65 4.54 -6.81 -5.00
N ALA A 66 5.09 -6.08 -5.96
CA ALA A 66 6.52 -5.77 -6.01
C ALA A 66 6.78 -4.62 -5.04
N ARG A 67 7.17 -4.94 -3.81
CA ARG A 67 7.40 -3.95 -2.76
C ARG A 67 8.79 -3.35 -2.89
N VAL A 68 8.87 -2.08 -3.18
CA VAL A 68 10.10 -1.27 -3.10
C VAL A 68 10.29 -0.83 -1.65
N ARG A 69 11.34 -1.33 -1.00
CA ARG A 69 11.70 -0.91 0.35
C ARG A 69 12.28 0.50 0.33
N VAL A 70 12.09 1.21 1.45
CA VAL A 70 12.74 2.49 1.73
C VAL A 70 13.47 2.38 3.08
N PRO A 71 14.60 3.08 3.26
CA PRO A 71 15.22 3.99 2.30
C PRO A 71 16.06 3.31 1.21
N HIS A 72 16.47 2.05 1.40
CA HIS A 72 17.29 1.31 0.42
C HIS A 72 16.39 0.52 -0.54
N PRO A 73 16.41 0.82 -1.86
CA PRO A 73 15.42 0.33 -2.83
C PRO A 73 15.70 -1.11 -3.29
N GLN A 74 15.56 -2.04 -2.35
CA GLN A 74 15.39 -3.46 -2.65
C GLN A 74 13.92 -3.72 -2.99
N VAL A 75 13.67 -4.47 -4.06
CA VAL A 75 12.34 -4.92 -4.46
C VAL A 75 12.14 -6.35 -3.97
N ILE A 76 11.07 -6.57 -3.21
CA ILE A 76 10.71 -7.87 -2.65
C ILE A 76 9.31 -8.30 -3.08
N ARG A 77 9.07 -9.61 -3.12
CA ARG A 77 7.75 -10.20 -3.32
C ARG A 77 6.92 -10.02 -2.04
N HIS A 78 5.78 -9.34 -2.14
CA HIS A 78 4.92 -9.05 -0.99
C HIS A 78 3.49 -9.57 -1.19
N PRO A 79 3.19 -10.80 -0.71
CA PRO A 79 1.83 -11.35 -0.70
C PRO A 79 0.95 -10.65 0.33
N ARG A 80 -0.31 -10.41 -0.02
CA ARG A 80 -1.30 -9.79 0.86
C ARG A 80 -2.71 -10.17 0.47
N TRP A 81 -3.67 -9.88 1.35
CA TRP A 81 -5.09 -10.06 1.07
C TRP A 81 -5.85 -8.75 1.19
N TYR A 82 -6.83 -8.59 0.29
CA TYR A 82 -7.85 -7.57 0.39
C TYR A 82 -9.22 -8.23 0.33
N THR A 83 -10.11 -7.85 1.25
CA THR A 83 -11.49 -8.34 1.29
C THR A 83 -12.42 -7.14 1.36
N HIS A 84 -13.43 -7.06 0.50
CA HIS A 84 -14.47 -6.06 0.62
C HIS A 84 -15.16 -6.14 2.00
N LEU A 85 -15.45 -4.99 2.57
CA LEU A 85 -16.22 -4.87 3.80
C LEU A 85 -17.57 -4.20 3.52
N ASP A 86 -17.51 -2.99 3.00
CA ASP A 86 -18.65 -2.15 2.65
C ASP A 86 -18.27 -1.18 1.51
N GLN A 87 -19.21 -0.36 1.07
CA GLN A 87 -18.98 0.59 -0.02
C GLN A 87 -17.86 1.58 0.36
N GLY A 88 -16.75 1.51 -0.37
CA GLY A 88 -15.57 2.34 -0.11
C GLY A 88 -14.68 1.86 1.05
N SER A 89 -14.85 0.63 1.56
CA SER A 89 -13.98 0.07 2.60
C SER A 89 -13.54 -1.36 2.31
N VAL A 90 -12.27 -1.64 2.57
CA VAL A 90 -11.70 -2.98 2.44
C VAL A 90 -10.83 -3.35 3.63
N ARG A 91 -10.85 -4.63 3.99
CA ARG A 91 -9.91 -5.21 4.94
C ARG A 91 -8.61 -5.56 4.22
N TYR A 92 -7.51 -5.00 4.67
CA TYR A 92 -6.15 -5.41 4.30
C TYR A 92 -5.59 -6.38 5.35
N GLU A 93 -4.87 -7.40 4.89
CA GLU A 93 -4.17 -8.38 5.74
C GLU A 93 -2.79 -8.74 5.15
N SER A 94 -1.74 -8.70 5.97
CA SER A 94 -0.40 -9.21 5.64
C SER A 94 0.40 -9.49 6.91
N ALA A 95 1.17 -10.59 6.93
CA ALA A 95 2.16 -10.92 7.96
C ALA A 95 1.72 -10.64 9.42
N GLY A 96 0.52 -11.07 9.81
CA GLY A 96 -0.02 -10.89 11.17
C GLY A 96 -0.63 -9.52 11.47
N PHE A 97 -0.55 -8.57 10.54
CA PHE A 97 -1.25 -7.29 10.59
C PHE A 97 -2.57 -7.36 9.80
N ALA A 98 -3.59 -6.67 10.31
CA ALA A 98 -4.82 -6.43 9.57
C ALA A 98 -5.44 -5.08 9.94
N ALA A 99 -6.00 -4.39 8.95
CA ALA A 99 -6.68 -3.12 9.13
C ALA A 99 -7.88 -2.99 8.17
N GLY A 100 -8.91 -2.28 8.62
CA GLY A 100 -9.94 -1.74 7.73
C GLY A 100 -9.40 -0.44 7.13
N LEU A 101 -9.47 -0.32 5.81
CA LEU A 101 -8.97 0.81 5.05
C LEU A 101 -10.16 1.52 4.39
N PRO A 102 -10.56 2.71 4.85
CA PRO A 102 -11.54 3.55 4.16
C PRO A 102 -10.90 4.25 2.96
N TYR A 103 -11.66 4.34 1.87
CA TYR A 103 -11.27 4.96 0.61
C TYR A 103 -12.13 6.19 0.32
N ASP A 104 -11.55 7.18 -0.34
CA ASP A 104 -12.30 8.29 -0.90
C ASP A 104 -12.91 7.95 -2.27
N ALA A 105 -13.62 8.92 -2.85
CA ALA A 105 -14.28 8.76 -4.14
C ALA A 105 -13.31 8.62 -5.32
N ASP A 106 -12.04 9.00 -5.15
CA ASP A 106 -10.98 8.83 -6.14
C ASP A 106 -10.24 7.48 -5.96
N GLY A 107 -10.60 6.71 -4.92
CA GLY A 107 -9.99 5.41 -4.64
C GLY A 107 -8.67 5.50 -3.90
N LEU A 108 -8.44 6.58 -3.14
CA LEU A 108 -7.28 6.73 -2.26
C LEU A 108 -7.61 6.38 -0.82
N VAL A 109 -6.67 5.79 -0.10
CA VAL A 109 -6.85 5.48 1.34
C VAL A 109 -6.89 6.79 2.14
N ILE A 110 -7.97 6.96 2.92
CA ILE A 110 -8.17 8.13 3.79
C ILE A 110 -7.40 7.96 5.10
N ASP A 111 -7.46 6.77 5.68
CA ASP A 111 -6.82 6.45 6.95
C ASP A 111 -6.22 5.04 6.87
N TYR A 112 -4.94 4.94 7.17
CA TYR A 112 -4.22 3.67 7.28
C TYR A 112 -3.70 3.55 8.71
N PRO A 113 -4.39 2.78 9.57
CA PRO A 113 -4.07 2.70 10.99
C PRO A 113 -2.59 2.38 11.26
N GLY A 114 -1.92 3.26 11.99
CA GLY A 114 -0.51 3.11 12.36
C GLY A 114 0.50 3.38 11.23
N ALA A 115 0.06 3.88 10.08
CA ALA A 115 0.95 4.21 8.96
C ALA A 115 0.74 5.65 8.47
N ALA A 116 -0.45 6.00 8.00
CA ALA A 116 -0.64 7.32 7.40
C ALA A 116 -2.10 7.77 7.38
N ARG A 117 -2.27 9.09 7.27
CA ARG A 117 -3.58 9.72 7.09
C ARG A 117 -3.54 10.73 5.94
N ALA A 118 -4.62 10.77 5.18
CA ALA A 118 -4.87 11.79 4.17
C ALA A 118 -4.98 13.19 4.79
N VAL A 119 -4.25 14.16 4.25
CA VAL A 119 -4.37 15.59 4.56
C VAL A 119 -5.01 16.36 3.40
N ARG A 120 -5.62 17.50 3.72
CA ARG A 120 -6.35 18.36 2.80
C ARG A 120 -5.67 19.72 2.63
#